data_AF-A0A7X8A3W9-F1
#
_entry.id   AF-A0A7X8A3W9-F1
#
_cell.length_a   1.000
_cell.length_b   1.000
_cell.length_c   1.000
_cell.angle_alpha   90.00
_cell.angle_beta   90.00
_cell.angle_gamma   90.00
#
_symmetry.space_group_name_H-M   'P 1'
#
loop_
_entity.id
_entity.type
_entity.pdbx_description
1 polymer ?
#
loop_
_entity_poly.entity_id
_entity_poly.type
_entity_poly.pdbx_seq_one_letter_code
_entity_poly.pdbx_strand_id
1 'polypeptide(L)'
;IVVKTTNGGLSWQSQCGHIETGWKNVIATKPGISNPNQQVIICGHYDSRSEISQVTAPGADDNGSGTIGVIEAARLMANHQFERTIKFCLWSGEEQGLYGSAAYAEEAYHRGDSIVGVFNFDMIAYDGNGDGSAELHCGTGVSSQALGNLFNTAVADYGIDLNPDIIGSGATGASDHASFWDYGYPAFLGIEDYSSDFNPYYHTTGDNMTHITQAFFLNFTKALVASSATFAVPIVSGADSSGAITGTVIDEFSEPVIGAIISVEGFTARDTTDGDGNYFLDNLIPADYRINCSHAGYRDTFFVGIPVIAGETTLFHIRMVHRCEYLLGDINGDGIVGGADVTFGVRYFKGSGSVPPDSCFADSLNGFLYVGGDVNGNCEFRGSDITKLVAFFKDFAELINCRFFPPSRLIKRID
;
A
#
# COMPACT_ATOMS: atom_id res chain seq x y z
N ILE A 1 11.65 -15.80 -8.96
CA ILE A 1 12.02 -16.53 -10.21
C ILE A 1 11.21 -17.82 -10.18
N VAL A 2 10.23 -18.01 -11.07
CA VAL A 2 9.49 -19.27 -11.15
C VAL A 2 10.27 -20.21 -12.08
N VAL A 3 10.83 -21.28 -11.53
CA VAL A 3 11.58 -22.28 -12.30
C VAL A 3 10.63 -23.45 -12.57
N LYS A 4 10.26 -23.64 -13.83
CA LYS A 4 9.40 -24.75 -14.27
C LYS A 4 10.27 -26.01 -14.36
N THR A 5 10.02 -27.01 -13.52
CA THR A 5 10.68 -28.32 -13.65
C THR A 5 9.84 -29.21 -14.56
N THR A 6 10.47 -29.84 -15.55
CA THR A 6 9.79 -30.72 -16.53
C THR A 6 9.86 -32.20 -16.15
N ASN A 7 10.47 -32.52 -15.00
CA ASN A 7 10.74 -33.88 -14.54
C ASN A 7 10.05 -34.22 -13.21
N GLY A 8 9.03 -33.45 -12.81
CA GLY A 8 8.32 -33.70 -11.55
C GLY A 8 9.15 -33.44 -10.29
N GLY A 9 10.01 -32.41 -10.29
CA GLY A 9 10.74 -31.97 -9.08
C GLY A 9 12.12 -32.63 -8.84
N LEU A 10 12.52 -33.63 -9.63
CA LEU A 10 13.77 -34.38 -9.42
C LEU A 10 15.06 -33.55 -9.55
N SER A 11 15.04 -32.40 -10.25
CA SER A 11 16.20 -31.52 -10.39
C SER A 11 16.26 -30.38 -9.37
N TRP A 12 15.32 -30.31 -8.44
CA TRP A 12 15.20 -29.22 -7.46
C TRP A 12 16.36 -29.22 -6.45
N GLN A 13 16.77 -30.41 -5.99
CA GLN A 13 17.81 -30.58 -4.97
C GLN A 13 19.18 -30.04 -5.39
N SER A 14 19.55 -30.11 -6.67
CA SER A 14 20.83 -29.60 -7.15
C SER A 14 20.85 -28.08 -7.37
N GLN A 15 19.69 -27.43 -7.43
CA GLN A 15 19.56 -26.00 -7.74
C GLN A 15 19.40 -25.12 -6.49
N CYS A 16 18.91 -25.68 -5.38
CA CYS A 16 18.59 -24.94 -4.15
C CYS A 16 19.60 -25.15 -3.00
N GLY A 17 20.66 -25.94 -3.19
CA GLY A 17 21.66 -26.27 -2.15
C GLY A 17 22.51 -25.11 -1.61
N HIS A 18 22.27 -23.88 -2.07
CA HIS A 18 22.98 -22.65 -1.65
C HIS A 18 22.06 -21.58 -1.06
N ILE A 19 20.77 -21.88 -0.86
CA ILE A 19 19.82 -20.94 -0.24
C ILE A 19 19.98 -21.03 1.29
N GLU A 20 20.19 -19.88 1.94
CA GLU A 20 20.25 -19.79 3.41
C GLU A 20 19.02 -20.48 4.05
N THR A 21 19.29 -21.45 4.91
CA THR A 21 18.30 -22.32 5.57
C THR A 21 17.59 -21.58 6.70
N GLY A 22 16.66 -20.71 6.35
CA GLY A 22 15.66 -20.16 7.28
C GLY A 22 14.27 -20.50 6.77
N TRP A 23 13.37 -20.87 7.67
CA TRP A 23 11.95 -21.05 7.35
C TRP A 23 11.36 -19.68 7.06
N LYS A 24 10.68 -19.53 5.93
CA LYS A 24 10.25 -18.21 5.43
C LYS A 24 8.84 -18.30 4.88
N ASN A 25 7.91 -17.63 5.53
CA ASN A 25 6.59 -17.41 4.95
C ASN A 25 6.70 -16.61 3.65
N VAL A 26 5.88 -16.93 2.67
CA VAL A 26 5.74 -16.17 1.43
C VAL A 26 4.43 -15.40 1.49
N ILE A 27 4.50 -14.08 1.39
CA ILE A 27 3.31 -13.22 1.53
C ILE A 27 3.27 -12.24 0.37
N ALA A 28 2.20 -12.31 -0.42
CA ALA A 28 1.85 -11.28 -1.40
C ALA A 28 0.67 -10.47 -0.87
N THR A 29 0.76 -9.14 -0.90
CA THR A 29 -0.31 -8.25 -0.43
C THR A 29 -0.90 -7.48 -1.61
N LYS A 30 -2.22 -7.53 -1.74
CA LYS A 30 -3.01 -6.69 -2.64
C LYS A 30 -3.76 -5.66 -1.79
N PRO A 31 -3.35 -4.38 -1.80
CA PRO A 31 -3.99 -3.34 -1.01
C PRO A 31 -5.47 -3.15 -1.39
N GLY A 32 -6.33 -3.02 -0.38
CA GLY A 32 -7.72 -2.62 -0.55
C GLY A 32 -7.87 -1.11 -0.80
N ILE A 33 -9.02 -0.70 -1.33
CA ILE A 33 -9.28 0.69 -1.72
C ILE A 33 -9.99 1.47 -0.60
N SER A 34 -11.18 1.06 -0.19
CA SER A 34 -12.01 1.79 0.78
C SER A 34 -11.80 1.34 2.23
N ASN A 35 -11.40 0.09 2.43
CA ASN A 35 -11.14 -0.53 3.73
C ASN A 35 -9.73 -1.14 3.80
N PRO A 36 -8.65 -0.37 3.51
CA PRO A 36 -7.29 -0.93 3.39
C PRO A 36 -6.74 -1.53 4.69
N ASN A 37 -7.27 -1.14 5.84
CA ASN A 37 -6.85 -1.68 7.14
C ASN A 37 -7.47 -3.04 7.46
N GLN A 38 -8.59 -3.40 6.82
CA GLN A 38 -9.22 -4.72 6.98
C GLN A 38 -8.51 -5.73 6.08
N GLN A 39 -8.02 -6.82 6.66
CA GLN A 39 -7.22 -7.82 5.98
C GLN A 39 -8.01 -9.13 5.83
N VAL A 40 -8.09 -9.63 4.60
CA VAL A 40 -8.55 -10.97 4.25
C VAL A 40 -7.33 -11.80 3.92
N ILE A 41 -7.12 -12.91 4.61
CA ILE A 41 -6.01 -13.83 4.35
C ILE A 41 -6.54 -15.03 3.57
N ILE A 42 -5.86 -15.38 2.48
CA ILE A 42 -6.07 -16.59 1.69
C ILE A 42 -4.76 -17.38 1.78
N CYS A 43 -4.81 -18.59 2.33
CA CYS A 43 -3.57 -19.30 2.65
C CYS A 43 -3.62 -20.83 2.53
N GLY A 44 -2.43 -21.40 2.55
CA GLY A 44 -2.09 -22.82 2.70
C GLY A 44 -0.60 -22.91 3.07
N HIS A 45 -0.05 -24.10 3.30
CA HIS A 45 1.39 -24.27 3.55
C HIS A 45 2.11 -24.85 2.34
N TYR A 46 3.39 -24.52 2.21
CA TYR A 46 4.21 -24.94 1.06
C TYR A 46 5.30 -25.96 1.44
N ASP A 47 5.51 -26.22 2.74
CA ASP A 47 6.32 -27.35 3.17
C ASP A 47 5.55 -28.66 3.04
N SER A 48 6.29 -29.76 3.00
CA SER A 48 5.76 -31.12 2.93
C SER A 48 6.66 -32.05 3.74
N ARG A 49 6.13 -33.23 4.07
CA ARG A 49 6.90 -34.31 4.70
C ARG A 49 6.56 -35.67 4.12
N SER A 50 7.42 -36.63 4.43
CA SER A 50 7.24 -38.04 4.11
C SER A 50 7.27 -38.87 5.40
N GLU A 51 7.04 -40.16 5.25
CA GLU A 51 6.96 -41.13 6.34
C GLU A 51 8.29 -41.25 7.09
N ILE A 52 9.40 -40.94 6.42
CA ILE A 52 10.77 -41.07 6.90
C ILE A 52 11.57 -39.84 6.50
N SER A 53 12.30 -39.27 7.46
CA SER A 53 13.20 -38.13 7.19
C SER A 53 14.18 -38.42 6.05
N GLN A 54 14.45 -37.40 5.23
CA GLN A 54 15.36 -37.46 4.08
C GLN A 54 14.92 -38.38 2.93
N VAL A 55 13.66 -38.81 2.91
CA VAL A 55 13.01 -39.44 1.76
C VAL A 55 12.19 -38.39 1.01
N THR A 56 12.03 -38.56 -0.31
CA THR A 56 11.20 -37.69 -1.15
C THR A 56 9.82 -37.48 -0.53
N ALA A 57 9.40 -36.21 -0.40
CA ALA A 57 8.07 -35.81 0.03
C ALA A 57 7.45 -35.00 -1.10
N PRO A 58 6.75 -35.64 -2.06
CA PRO A 58 6.24 -34.92 -3.22
C PRO A 58 5.14 -33.91 -2.83
N GLY A 59 4.30 -34.23 -1.85
CA GLY A 59 3.36 -33.28 -1.24
C GLY A 59 2.37 -32.70 -2.25
N ALA A 60 1.85 -33.53 -3.15
CA ALA A 60 1.04 -33.04 -4.26
C ALA A 60 -0.32 -32.54 -3.80
N ASP A 61 -0.97 -33.31 -2.93
CA ASP A 61 -2.21 -32.92 -2.28
C ASP A 61 -1.93 -32.15 -0.99
N ASP A 62 -0.99 -32.63 -0.17
CA ASP A 62 -0.61 -32.05 1.12
C ASP A 62 0.77 -31.36 1.08
N ASN A 63 0.85 -30.03 0.95
CA ASN A 63 -0.24 -29.12 0.61
C ASN A 63 0.06 -28.35 -0.69
N GLY A 64 0.58 -29.09 -1.67
CA GLY A 64 0.76 -28.61 -3.03
C GLY A 64 -0.56 -28.11 -3.63
N SER A 65 -1.68 -28.77 -3.32
CA SER A 65 -3.00 -28.42 -3.82
C SER A 65 -3.47 -27.05 -3.31
N GLY A 66 -3.47 -26.82 -1.99
CA GLY A 66 -3.85 -25.55 -1.38
C GLY A 66 -2.89 -24.43 -1.77
N THR A 67 -1.59 -24.70 -1.79
CA THR A 67 -0.57 -23.75 -2.30
C THR A 67 -0.88 -23.26 -3.72
N ILE A 68 -1.20 -24.18 -4.64
CA ILE A 68 -1.55 -23.80 -6.01
C ILE A 68 -2.90 -23.08 -6.07
N GLY A 69 -3.88 -23.46 -5.24
CA GLY A 69 -5.14 -22.73 -5.08
C GLY A 69 -4.93 -21.25 -4.71
N VAL A 70 -4.05 -20.97 -3.74
CA VAL A 70 -3.67 -19.61 -3.32
C VAL A 70 -2.98 -18.84 -4.45
N ILE A 71 -2.04 -19.48 -5.15
CA ILE A 71 -1.33 -18.86 -6.29
C ILE A 71 -2.30 -18.52 -7.42
N GLU A 72 -3.26 -19.40 -7.71
CA GLU A 72 -4.26 -19.18 -8.74
C GLU A 72 -5.25 -18.07 -8.35
N ALA A 73 -5.64 -18.00 -7.08
CA ALA A 73 -6.41 -16.88 -6.54
C ALA A 73 -5.66 -15.56 -6.73
N ALA A 74 -4.37 -15.50 -6.39
CA ALA A 74 -3.55 -14.31 -6.60
C ALA A 74 -3.49 -13.92 -8.09
N ARG A 75 -3.33 -14.89 -8.99
CA ARG A 75 -3.29 -14.67 -10.44
C ARG A 75 -4.61 -14.09 -10.97
N LEU A 76 -5.74 -14.66 -10.56
CA LEU A 76 -7.07 -14.23 -11.01
C LEU A 76 -7.44 -12.86 -10.43
N MET A 77 -7.16 -12.63 -9.15
CA MET A 77 -7.52 -11.39 -8.45
C MET A 77 -6.59 -10.21 -8.74
N ALA A 78 -5.42 -10.43 -9.35
CA ALA A 78 -4.40 -9.41 -9.57
C ALA A 78 -4.94 -8.12 -10.21
N ASN A 79 -5.77 -8.27 -11.25
CA ASN A 79 -6.28 -7.16 -12.06
C ASN A 79 -7.65 -6.62 -11.60
N HIS A 80 -8.21 -7.14 -10.52
CA HIS A 80 -9.45 -6.62 -9.92
C HIS A 80 -9.12 -5.65 -8.78
N GLN A 81 -10.06 -4.81 -8.37
CA GLN A 81 -9.93 -3.98 -7.17
C GLN A 81 -10.88 -4.49 -6.10
N PHE A 82 -10.54 -4.29 -4.84
CA PHE A 82 -11.30 -4.79 -3.70
C PHE A 82 -11.38 -3.71 -2.63
N GLU A 83 -12.44 -3.70 -1.84
CA GLU A 83 -12.54 -2.79 -0.70
C GLU A 83 -11.49 -3.10 0.36
N ARG A 84 -11.29 -4.40 0.65
CA ARG A 84 -10.40 -4.89 1.71
C ARG A 84 -9.05 -5.30 1.16
N THR A 85 -8.02 -5.21 2.00
CA THR A 85 -6.68 -5.71 1.67
C THR A 85 -6.70 -7.24 1.65
N ILE A 86 -6.18 -7.84 0.59
CA ILE A 86 -6.03 -9.30 0.48
C ILE A 86 -4.57 -9.66 0.68
N LYS A 87 -4.30 -10.64 1.55
CA LYS A 87 -2.99 -11.27 1.71
C LYS A 87 -3.06 -12.71 1.24
N PHE A 88 -2.22 -13.03 0.26
CA PHE A 88 -2.01 -14.39 -0.21
C PHE A 88 -0.77 -14.93 0.50
N CYS A 89 -0.96 -15.88 1.40
CA CYS A 89 0.08 -16.36 2.29
C CYS A 89 0.36 -17.85 2.04
N LEU A 90 1.63 -18.20 1.91
CA LEU A 90 2.10 -19.57 1.96
C LEU A 90 2.98 -19.75 3.20
N TRP A 91 2.53 -20.60 4.11
CA TRP A 91 3.19 -20.83 5.39
C TRP A 91 4.31 -21.86 5.27
N SER A 92 5.37 -21.66 6.06
CA SER A 92 6.45 -22.63 6.20
C SER A 92 6.33 -23.33 7.54
N GLY A 93 6.58 -24.63 7.58
CA GLY A 93 6.71 -25.37 8.83
C GLY A 93 5.38 -25.71 9.49
N GLU A 94 4.31 -25.82 8.70
CA GLU A 94 3.03 -26.37 9.16
C GLU A 94 3.26 -27.76 9.74
N GLU A 95 4.02 -28.56 9.00
CA GLU A 95 4.24 -29.98 9.25
C GLU A 95 5.15 -30.27 10.45
N GLN A 96 5.64 -29.21 11.08
CA GLN A 96 6.46 -29.25 12.29
C GLN A 96 5.78 -28.57 13.47
N GLY A 97 4.50 -28.21 13.33
CA GLY A 97 3.68 -27.61 14.37
C GLY A 97 3.30 -26.16 14.10
N LEU A 98 2.88 -25.84 12.87
CA LEU A 98 2.29 -24.56 12.49
C LEU A 98 3.25 -23.36 12.65
N TYR A 99 4.57 -23.56 12.60
CA TYR A 99 5.53 -22.52 13.02
C TYR A 99 5.41 -21.24 12.22
N GLY A 100 5.17 -21.33 10.91
CA GLY A 100 5.02 -20.18 10.03
C GLY A 100 3.78 -19.36 10.34
N SER A 101 2.61 -19.98 10.40
CA SER A 101 1.34 -19.30 10.69
C SER A 101 1.28 -18.81 12.14
N ALA A 102 1.78 -19.57 13.11
CA ALA A 102 1.84 -19.19 14.52
C ALA A 102 2.67 -17.91 14.72
N ALA A 103 3.87 -17.87 14.14
CA ALA A 103 4.73 -16.68 14.19
C ALA A 103 4.05 -15.46 13.54
N TYR A 104 3.36 -15.66 12.41
CA TYR A 104 2.65 -14.57 11.74
C TYR A 104 1.47 -14.05 12.55
N ALA A 105 0.65 -14.95 13.09
CA ALA A 105 -0.54 -14.61 13.86
C ALA A 105 -0.17 -13.89 15.17
N GLU A 106 0.87 -14.33 15.87
CA GLU A 106 1.42 -13.65 17.05
C GLU A 106 1.87 -12.23 16.72
N GLU A 107 2.66 -12.07 15.65
CA GLU A 107 3.15 -10.76 15.23
C GLU A 107 1.99 -9.83 14.79
N ALA A 108 1.01 -10.37 14.07
CA ALA A 108 -0.19 -9.64 13.64
C ALA A 108 -1.01 -9.15 14.82
N TYR A 109 -1.20 -10.00 15.83
CA TYR A 109 -1.88 -9.65 17.08
C TYR A 109 -1.15 -8.51 17.80
N HIS A 110 0.18 -8.60 17.94
CA HIS A 110 0.97 -7.55 18.58
C HIS A 110 1.04 -6.23 17.80
N ARG A 111 0.92 -6.27 16.47
CA ARG A 111 0.76 -5.06 15.63
C ARG A 111 -0.64 -4.46 15.70
N GLY A 112 -1.63 -5.21 16.19
CA GLY A 112 -3.03 -4.80 16.17
C GLY A 112 -3.65 -4.88 14.78
N ASP A 113 -3.19 -5.81 13.93
CA ASP A 113 -3.70 -5.98 12.57
C ASP A 113 -5.18 -6.38 12.60
N SER A 114 -6.00 -5.71 11.76
CA SER A 114 -7.43 -6.00 11.63
C SER A 114 -7.65 -7.12 10.61
N ILE A 115 -7.35 -8.36 11.00
CA ILE A 115 -7.65 -9.55 10.20
C ILE A 115 -9.12 -9.91 10.38
N VAL A 116 -9.91 -9.71 9.33
CA VAL A 116 -11.37 -9.89 9.36
C VAL A 116 -11.81 -11.28 8.92
N GLY A 117 -10.94 -12.04 8.26
CA GLY A 117 -11.19 -13.43 7.88
C GLY A 117 -9.96 -14.11 7.30
N VAL A 118 -9.75 -15.37 7.70
CA VAL A 118 -8.70 -16.25 7.21
C VAL A 118 -9.33 -17.46 6.53
N PHE A 119 -9.03 -17.61 5.25
CA PHE A 119 -9.45 -18.71 4.39
C PHE A 119 -8.24 -19.63 4.22
N ASN A 120 -8.13 -20.64 5.08
CA ASN A 120 -7.05 -21.63 5.02
C ASN A 120 -7.49 -22.84 4.20
N PHE A 121 -6.65 -23.27 3.27
CA PHE A 121 -6.92 -24.41 2.40
C PHE A 121 -5.79 -25.41 2.48
N ASP A 122 -6.17 -26.63 2.81
CA ASP A 122 -5.24 -27.72 3.08
C ASP A 122 -5.84 -29.00 2.55
N MET A 123 -5.12 -29.69 1.65
CA MET A 123 -5.59 -30.90 0.96
C MET A 123 -6.93 -30.69 0.26
N ILE A 124 -6.89 -30.10 -0.93
CA ILE A 124 -8.09 -29.74 -1.71
C ILE A 124 -8.16 -30.47 -3.04
N ALA A 125 -7.54 -31.66 -3.17
CA ALA A 125 -7.37 -32.31 -4.45
C ALA A 125 -7.56 -33.83 -4.47
N TYR A 126 -7.90 -34.48 -3.36
CA TYR A 126 -8.31 -35.89 -3.34
C TYR A 126 -9.83 -36.03 -3.13
N ASP A 127 -10.41 -36.95 -3.88
CA ASP A 127 -11.82 -37.37 -3.78
C ASP A 127 -11.85 -38.81 -4.32
N GLY A 128 -11.72 -39.78 -3.41
CA GLY A 128 -11.53 -41.19 -3.70
C GLY A 128 -12.83 -41.90 -4.08
N ASN A 129 -13.95 -41.42 -3.54
CA ASN A 129 -15.28 -41.99 -3.74
C ASN A 129 -16.12 -41.26 -4.81
N GLY A 130 -15.72 -40.05 -5.22
CA GLY A 130 -16.35 -39.25 -6.28
C GLY A 130 -17.64 -38.54 -5.86
N ASP A 131 -17.85 -38.29 -4.57
CA ASP A 131 -19.05 -37.63 -4.05
C ASP A 131 -18.89 -36.12 -3.86
N GLY A 132 -17.70 -35.57 -4.10
CA GLY A 132 -17.40 -34.16 -3.99
C GLY A 132 -17.49 -33.60 -2.56
N SER A 133 -17.46 -34.45 -1.54
CA SER A 133 -17.49 -34.06 -0.13
C SER A 133 -16.27 -33.20 0.23
N ALA A 134 -16.52 -32.13 1.00
CA ALA A 134 -15.50 -31.25 1.54
C ALA A 134 -15.91 -30.81 2.94
N GLU A 135 -14.95 -30.60 3.83
CA GLU A 135 -15.22 -30.14 5.20
C GLU A 135 -14.72 -28.71 5.40
N LEU A 136 -15.56 -27.89 6.03
CA LEU A 136 -15.26 -26.52 6.44
C LEU A 136 -15.20 -26.45 7.97
N HIS A 137 -14.01 -26.65 8.53
CA HIS A 137 -13.80 -26.59 9.98
C HIS A 137 -13.79 -25.14 10.46
N CYS A 138 -14.96 -24.67 10.88
CA CYS A 138 -15.20 -23.28 11.29
C CYS A 138 -15.21 -23.08 12.81
N GLY A 139 -15.33 -24.16 13.59
CA GLY A 139 -15.50 -24.06 15.04
C GLY A 139 -16.85 -23.45 15.43
N THR A 140 -16.95 -23.00 16.69
CA THR A 140 -18.22 -22.46 17.24
C THR A 140 -18.32 -20.94 17.19
N GLY A 141 -17.26 -20.25 16.72
CA GLY A 141 -17.25 -18.80 16.59
C GLY A 141 -18.15 -18.31 15.46
N VAL A 142 -19.05 -17.37 15.76
CA VAL A 142 -20.03 -16.85 14.80
C VAL A 142 -19.39 -16.26 13.54
N SER A 143 -18.27 -15.56 13.68
CA SER A 143 -17.56 -14.96 12.55
C SER A 143 -16.90 -16.01 11.66
N SER A 144 -16.30 -17.05 12.25
CA SER A 144 -15.71 -18.17 11.49
C SER A 144 -16.79 -18.97 10.76
N GLN A 145 -17.93 -19.24 11.41
CA GLN A 145 -19.08 -19.88 10.75
C GLN A 145 -19.63 -19.02 9.61
N ALA A 146 -19.60 -17.70 9.72
CA ALA A 146 -20.00 -16.82 8.62
C ALA A 146 -19.07 -16.96 7.39
N LEU A 147 -17.77 -17.20 7.58
CA LEU A 147 -16.85 -17.49 6.48
C LEU A 147 -17.19 -18.81 5.77
N GLY A 148 -17.45 -19.89 6.54
CA GLY A 148 -17.89 -21.17 5.98
C GLY A 148 -19.23 -21.06 5.25
N ASN A 149 -20.20 -20.32 5.81
CA ASN A 149 -21.48 -20.07 5.15
C ASN A 149 -21.32 -19.29 3.83
N LEU A 150 -20.38 -18.34 3.78
CA LEU A 150 -20.06 -17.64 2.53
C LEU A 150 -19.45 -18.58 1.49
N PHE A 151 -18.62 -19.54 1.90
CA PHE A 151 -18.10 -20.57 1.01
C PHE A 151 -19.24 -21.43 0.43
N ASN A 152 -20.17 -21.92 1.28
CA ASN A 152 -21.34 -22.67 0.83
C ASN A 152 -22.23 -21.85 -0.12
N THR A 153 -22.41 -20.56 0.18
CA THR A 153 -23.17 -19.65 -0.69
C THR A 153 -22.50 -19.51 -2.05
N ALA A 154 -21.18 -19.35 -2.09
CA ALA A 154 -20.44 -19.28 -3.34
C ALA A 154 -20.54 -20.58 -4.16
N VAL A 155 -20.48 -21.74 -3.50
CA VAL A 155 -20.70 -23.04 -4.17
C VAL A 155 -22.08 -23.09 -4.83
N ALA A 156 -23.13 -22.70 -4.10
CA ALA A 156 -24.50 -22.69 -4.59
C ALA A 156 -24.71 -21.66 -5.73
N ASP A 157 -24.27 -20.42 -5.55
CA ASP A 157 -24.50 -19.31 -6.50
C ASP A 157 -23.83 -19.54 -7.86
N TYR A 158 -22.65 -20.16 -7.86
CA TYR A 158 -21.90 -20.46 -9.09
C TYR A 158 -22.19 -21.87 -9.64
N GLY A 159 -23.05 -22.66 -8.99
CA GLY A 159 -23.36 -24.03 -9.39
C GLY A 159 -22.12 -24.92 -9.44
N ILE A 160 -21.24 -24.79 -8.43
CA ILE A 160 -20.01 -25.56 -8.33
C ILE A 160 -20.35 -26.96 -7.82
N ASP A 161 -19.82 -27.98 -8.50
CA ASP A 161 -20.01 -29.38 -8.14
C ASP A 161 -19.07 -29.76 -6.99
N LEU A 162 -19.49 -29.37 -5.78
CA LEU A 162 -18.83 -29.58 -4.50
C LEU A 162 -19.91 -29.66 -3.40
N ASN A 163 -19.73 -30.53 -2.42
CA ASN A 163 -20.65 -30.77 -1.32
C ASN A 163 -20.02 -30.39 0.04
N PRO A 164 -19.83 -29.09 0.32
CA PRO A 164 -19.19 -28.65 1.56
C PRO A 164 -20.10 -28.79 2.80
N ASP A 165 -19.58 -29.41 3.86
CA ASP A 165 -20.20 -29.45 5.18
C ASP A 165 -19.50 -28.52 6.18
N ILE A 166 -20.28 -27.79 6.98
CA ILE A 166 -19.74 -26.87 7.99
C ILE A 166 -19.59 -27.61 9.31
N ILE A 167 -18.33 -27.83 9.70
CA ILE A 167 -18.00 -28.46 10.96
C ILE A 167 -17.86 -27.38 12.03
N GLY A 168 -18.86 -27.31 12.90
CA GLY A 168 -18.88 -26.40 14.05
C GLY A 168 -18.25 -27.02 15.30
N SER A 169 -19.05 -27.76 16.06
CA SER A 169 -18.54 -28.54 17.20
C SER A 169 -17.76 -29.75 16.67
N GLY A 170 -16.56 -29.98 17.19
CA GLY A 170 -15.65 -31.02 16.69
C GLY A 170 -14.76 -30.59 15.52
N ALA A 171 -14.78 -29.30 15.15
CA ALA A 171 -13.86 -28.75 14.17
C ALA A 171 -12.39 -29.03 14.58
N THR A 172 -11.58 -29.47 13.61
CA THR A 172 -10.15 -29.72 13.85
C THR A 172 -9.36 -28.41 13.97
N GLY A 173 -8.27 -28.45 14.73
CA GLY A 173 -7.26 -27.40 14.82
C GLY A 173 -5.92 -27.84 14.23
N ALA A 174 -5.95 -28.78 13.28
CA ALA A 174 -4.77 -29.47 12.78
C ALA A 174 -3.97 -28.73 11.70
N SER A 175 -4.40 -27.54 11.27
CA SER A 175 -3.77 -26.76 10.19
C SER A 175 -3.70 -25.27 10.56
N ASP A 176 -3.13 -24.46 9.68
CA ASP A 176 -2.70 -23.08 9.94
C ASP A 176 -3.81 -22.12 10.40
N HIS A 177 -5.09 -22.40 10.13
CA HIS A 177 -6.23 -21.61 10.65
C HIS A 177 -6.25 -21.59 12.19
N ALA A 178 -5.77 -22.64 12.84
CA ALA A 178 -5.75 -22.76 14.30
C ALA A 178 -4.88 -21.68 14.95
N SER A 179 -3.73 -21.36 14.35
CA SER A 179 -2.85 -20.26 14.78
C SER A 179 -3.58 -18.92 14.87
N PHE A 180 -4.58 -18.69 14.02
CA PHE A 180 -5.38 -17.47 14.03
C PHE A 180 -6.51 -17.51 15.08
N TRP A 181 -7.08 -18.68 15.34
CA TRP A 181 -8.04 -18.85 16.43
C TRP A 181 -7.43 -18.57 17.80
N ASP A 182 -6.15 -18.90 18.02
CA ASP A 182 -5.44 -18.63 19.28
C ASP A 182 -5.40 -17.14 19.64
N TYR A 183 -5.47 -16.26 18.63
CA TYR A 183 -5.51 -14.80 18.79
C TYR A 183 -6.90 -14.19 18.55
N GLY A 184 -7.94 -15.01 18.41
CA GLY A 184 -9.32 -14.58 18.27
C GLY A 184 -9.71 -14.06 16.88
N TYR A 185 -8.89 -14.33 15.86
CA TYR A 185 -9.21 -13.96 14.49
C TYR A 185 -10.21 -14.94 13.86
N PRO A 186 -11.20 -14.47 13.07
CA PRO A 186 -12.10 -15.35 12.33
C PRO A 186 -11.33 -16.14 11.28
N ALA A 187 -11.44 -17.46 11.32
CA ALA A 187 -10.73 -18.37 10.41
C ALA A 187 -11.51 -19.66 10.21
N PHE A 188 -11.31 -20.33 9.07
CA PHE A 188 -11.72 -21.71 8.88
C PHE A 188 -10.68 -22.46 8.05
N LEU A 189 -10.71 -23.79 8.16
CA LEU A 189 -10.03 -24.70 7.23
C LEU A 189 -11.03 -25.26 6.24
N GLY A 190 -10.77 -25.09 4.94
CA GLY A 190 -11.38 -25.87 3.88
C GLY A 190 -10.45 -27.01 3.49
N ILE A 191 -10.95 -28.24 3.63
CA ILE A 191 -10.24 -29.49 3.35
C ILE A 191 -11.18 -30.43 2.61
N GLU A 192 -10.64 -31.40 1.87
CA GLU A 192 -11.37 -32.57 1.41
C GLU A 192 -12.03 -33.38 2.55
N ASP A 193 -12.67 -34.50 2.24
CA ASP A 193 -13.42 -35.29 3.23
C ASP A 193 -12.52 -35.88 4.34
N TYR A 194 -12.33 -35.08 5.39
CA TYR A 194 -11.43 -35.36 6.51
C TYR A 194 -11.89 -36.55 7.36
N SER A 195 -13.20 -36.78 7.45
CA SER A 195 -13.78 -37.77 8.34
C SER A 195 -14.01 -39.15 7.73
N SER A 196 -14.23 -39.22 6.41
CA SER A 196 -14.77 -40.41 5.75
C SER A 196 -14.00 -40.87 4.51
N ASP A 197 -13.32 -39.97 3.79
CA ASP A 197 -12.57 -40.27 2.55
C ASP A 197 -11.22 -39.55 2.45
N PHE A 198 -10.47 -39.54 3.56
CA PHE A 198 -9.18 -38.87 3.65
C PHE A 198 -8.12 -39.52 2.76
N ASN A 199 -7.26 -38.71 2.12
CA ASN A 199 -6.20 -39.18 1.23
C ASN A 199 -5.28 -40.22 1.92
N PRO A 200 -5.25 -41.49 1.46
CA PRO A 200 -4.47 -42.55 2.08
C PRO A 200 -2.95 -42.42 1.83
N TYR A 201 -2.54 -41.47 0.99
CA TYR A 201 -1.14 -41.20 0.66
C TYR A 201 -0.54 -40.03 1.45
N TYR A 202 -1.35 -39.35 2.29
CA TYR A 202 -0.93 -38.29 3.20
C TYR A 202 0.36 -38.64 3.96
N HIS A 203 1.30 -37.70 3.99
CA HIS A 203 2.64 -37.86 4.60
C HIS A 203 3.45 -39.04 4.07
N THR A 204 3.24 -39.44 2.81
CA THR A 204 4.04 -40.49 2.19
C THR A 204 4.69 -40.05 0.88
N THR A 205 5.71 -40.81 0.46
CA THR A 205 6.24 -40.77 -0.91
C THR A 205 5.16 -40.98 -1.99
N GLY A 206 4.01 -41.55 -1.61
CA GLY A 206 2.86 -41.77 -2.45
C GLY A 206 2.03 -40.52 -2.71
N ASP A 207 2.11 -39.47 -1.89
CA ASP A 207 1.38 -38.22 -2.15
C ASP A 207 2.00 -37.48 -3.34
N ASN A 208 1.54 -37.85 -4.52
CA ASN A 208 2.07 -37.42 -5.80
C ASN A 208 0.91 -37.22 -6.80
N MET A 209 1.23 -36.61 -7.95
CA MET A 209 0.23 -36.23 -8.96
C MET A 209 -0.66 -37.38 -9.49
N THR A 210 -0.31 -38.66 -9.30
CA THR A 210 -1.13 -39.79 -9.74
C THR A 210 -2.44 -39.95 -8.98
N HIS A 211 -2.57 -39.35 -7.80
CA HIS A 211 -3.73 -39.52 -6.91
C HIS A 211 -4.62 -38.28 -6.83
N ILE A 212 -4.32 -37.25 -7.63
CA ILE A 212 -5.08 -36.01 -7.68
C ILE A 212 -6.36 -36.19 -8.50
N THR A 213 -7.50 -35.93 -7.87
CA THR A 213 -8.80 -35.82 -8.54
C THR A 213 -8.96 -34.42 -9.14
N GLN A 214 -8.49 -34.25 -10.37
CA GLN A 214 -8.39 -32.93 -11.02
C GLN A 214 -9.72 -32.14 -11.09
N ALA A 215 -10.86 -32.82 -11.26
CA ALA A 215 -12.17 -32.17 -11.30
C ALA A 215 -12.55 -31.59 -9.93
N PHE A 216 -12.32 -32.36 -8.86
CA PHE A 216 -12.53 -31.93 -7.48
C PHE A 216 -11.65 -30.72 -7.14
N PHE A 217 -10.34 -30.80 -7.42
CA PHE A 217 -9.41 -29.68 -7.24
C PHE A 217 -9.85 -28.40 -7.96
N LEU A 218 -10.32 -28.52 -9.20
CA LEU A 218 -10.83 -27.38 -9.96
C LEU A 218 -12.08 -26.76 -9.31
N ASN A 219 -13.02 -27.58 -8.84
CA ASN A 219 -14.24 -27.12 -8.20
C ASN A 219 -13.96 -26.47 -6.84
N PHE A 220 -13.09 -27.09 -6.03
CA PHE A 220 -12.63 -26.51 -4.77
C PHE A 220 -11.94 -25.16 -5.01
N THR A 221 -11.02 -25.09 -5.98
CA THR A 221 -10.33 -23.84 -6.32
C THR A 221 -11.29 -22.74 -6.78
N LYS A 222 -12.34 -23.08 -7.56
CA LYS A 222 -13.38 -22.09 -7.91
C LYS A 222 -14.10 -21.56 -6.67
N ALA A 223 -14.47 -22.44 -5.74
CA ALA A 223 -15.17 -22.07 -4.52
C ALA A 223 -14.28 -21.23 -3.59
N LEU A 224 -13.00 -21.60 -3.45
CA LEU A 224 -11.95 -20.83 -2.79
C LEU A 224 -11.87 -19.41 -3.35
N VAL A 225 -11.75 -19.26 -4.67
CA VAL A 225 -11.63 -17.95 -5.32
C VAL A 225 -12.91 -17.14 -5.16
N ALA A 226 -14.07 -17.75 -5.41
CA ALA A 226 -15.36 -17.09 -5.35
C ALA A 226 -15.68 -16.57 -3.94
N SER A 227 -15.50 -17.40 -2.93
CA SER A 227 -15.80 -17.05 -1.53
C SER A 227 -14.86 -15.97 -1.00
N SER A 228 -13.55 -16.13 -1.19
CA SER A 228 -12.55 -15.16 -0.71
C SER A 228 -12.60 -13.83 -1.47
N ALA A 229 -12.84 -13.83 -2.79
CA ALA A 229 -13.06 -12.61 -3.57
C ALA A 229 -14.31 -11.87 -3.08
N THR A 230 -15.42 -12.60 -2.87
CA THR A 230 -16.67 -12.01 -2.37
C THR A 230 -16.47 -11.39 -1.00
N PHE A 231 -15.71 -12.06 -0.12
CA PHE A 231 -15.38 -11.51 1.20
C PHE A 231 -14.44 -10.31 1.12
N ALA A 232 -13.58 -10.21 0.12
CA ALA A 232 -12.76 -9.03 -0.11
C ALA A 232 -13.55 -7.84 -0.71
N VAL A 233 -14.79 -8.08 -1.16
CA VAL A 233 -15.73 -7.14 -1.79
C VAL A 233 -15.14 -6.55 -3.08
N PRO A 234 -15.35 -7.20 -4.24
CA PRO A 234 -14.79 -6.75 -5.50
C PRO A 234 -15.45 -5.45 -5.95
N ILE A 235 -14.63 -4.50 -6.39
CA ILE A 235 -15.08 -3.24 -6.97
C ILE A 235 -15.30 -3.49 -8.47
N VAL A 236 -16.57 -3.54 -8.88
CA VAL A 236 -16.95 -3.74 -10.27
C VAL A 236 -16.88 -2.40 -11.02
N SER A 237 -15.88 -2.22 -11.88
CA SER A 237 -15.82 -1.09 -12.80
C SER A 237 -16.90 -1.26 -13.89
N GLY A 238 -18.07 -0.63 -13.74
CA GLY A 238 -19.09 -0.69 -14.79
C GLY A 238 -20.55 -0.31 -14.49
N ALA A 239 -20.89 0.32 -13.37
CA ALA A 239 -22.24 0.90 -13.20
C ALA A 239 -22.21 2.08 -12.21
N ASP A 240 -22.30 3.31 -12.74
CA ASP A 240 -22.77 4.53 -12.07
C ASP A 240 -22.16 4.95 -10.71
N SER A 241 -20.91 4.58 -10.39
CA SER A 241 -20.34 4.89 -9.08
C SER A 241 -19.09 5.77 -9.05
N SER A 242 -18.48 6.18 -10.16
CA SER A 242 -17.34 7.11 -10.09
C SER A 242 -17.81 8.56 -9.95
N GLY A 243 -17.08 9.34 -9.16
CA GLY A 243 -17.15 10.79 -9.16
C GLY A 243 -15.91 11.41 -9.82
N ALA A 244 -15.85 12.73 -9.80
CA ALA A 244 -14.73 13.50 -10.32
C ALA A 244 -14.34 14.61 -9.35
N ILE A 245 -13.10 15.10 -9.45
CA ILE A 245 -12.65 16.32 -8.80
C ILE A 245 -12.21 17.28 -9.89
N THR A 246 -12.67 18.52 -9.82
CA THR A 246 -12.25 19.59 -10.72
C THR A 246 -11.97 20.85 -9.95
N GLY A 247 -11.22 21.75 -10.55
CA GLY A 247 -11.04 23.09 -10.01
C GLY A 247 -9.95 23.84 -10.74
N THR A 248 -9.44 24.85 -10.08
CA THR A 248 -8.35 25.68 -10.58
C THR A 248 -7.19 25.68 -9.60
N VAL A 249 -5.98 25.83 -10.14
CA VAL A 249 -4.79 26.15 -9.37
C VAL A 249 -4.41 27.59 -9.67
N ILE A 250 -4.44 28.42 -8.63
CA ILE A 250 -4.02 29.83 -8.69
C ILE A 250 -2.85 30.08 -7.74
N ASP A 251 -2.08 31.11 -8.03
CA ASP A 251 -1.03 31.59 -7.11
C ASP A 251 -1.60 32.55 -6.06
N GLU A 252 -0.71 33.08 -5.21
CA GLU A 252 -1.06 34.07 -4.20
C GLU A 252 -1.58 35.40 -4.78
N PHE A 253 -1.30 35.69 -6.06
CA PHE A 253 -1.77 36.86 -6.81
C PHE A 253 -3.11 36.63 -7.50
N SER A 254 -3.66 35.42 -7.39
CA SER A 254 -4.86 34.98 -8.12
C SER A 254 -4.66 34.84 -9.62
N GLU A 255 -3.42 34.69 -10.07
CA GLU A 255 -3.08 34.33 -11.45
C GLU A 255 -3.08 32.80 -11.61
N PRO A 256 -3.46 32.27 -12.79
CA PRO A 256 -3.43 30.83 -13.05
C PRO A 256 -2.02 30.23 -12.98
N VAL A 257 -1.87 29.11 -12.28
CA VAL A 257 -0.63 28.32 -12.32
C VAL A 257 -0.74 27.29 -13.44
N ILE A 258 -0.10 27.58 -14.56
CA ILE A 258 -0.08 26.72 -15.75
C ILE A 258 0.94 25.59 -15.58
N GLY A 259 0.54 24.34 -15.84
CA GLY A 259 1.44 23.19 -15.76
C GLY A 259 1.58 22.55 -14.38
N ALA A 260 0.80 22.97 -13.38
CA ALA A 260 0.78 22.34 -12.06
C ALA A 260 0.26 20.91 -12.15
N ILE A 261 0.92 19.98 -11.48
CA ILE A 261 0.58 18.56 -11.47
C ILE A 261 -0.26 18.28 -10.23
N ILE A 262 -1.50 17.85 -10.43
CA ILE A 262 -2.41 17.39 -9.39
C ILE A 262 -2.40 15.86 -9.42
N SER A 263 -2.25 15.22 -8.26
CA SER A 263 -2.27 13.77 -8.13
C SER A 263 -2.98 13.34 -6.86
N VAL A 264 -3.55 12.13 -6.91
CA VAL A 264 -4.22 11.51 -5.76
C VAL A 264 -3.29 10.46 -5.15
N GLU A 265 -2.96 10.61 -3.87
CA GLU A 265 -2.01 9.70 -3.20
C GLU A 265 -2.58 8.29 -3.09
N GLY A 266 -1.79 7.29 -3.51
CA GLY A 266 -2.22 5.88 -3.53
C GLY A 266 -2.98 5.46 -4.80
N PHE A 267 -3.19 6.38 -5.75
CA PHE A 267 -3.93 6.13 -6.99
C PHE A 267 -3.14 6.57 -8.23
N THR A 268 -3.52 6.06 -9.40
CA THR A 268 -2.90 6.43 -10.69
C THR A 268 -3.50 7.71 -11.29
N ALA A 269 -4.58 8.24 -10.71
CA ALA A 269 -5.24 9.46 -11.18
C ALA A 269 -4.34 10.68 -11.00
N ARG A 270 -4.09 11.39 -12.10
CA ARG A 270 -3.30 12.63 -12.16
C ARG A 270 -3.77 13.49 -13.31
N ASP A 271 -3.60 14.80 -13.16
CA ASP A 271 -3.84 15.77 -14.22
C ASP A 271 -2.82 16.92 -14.15
N THR A 272 -2.70 17.68 -15.23
CA THR A 272 -1.83 18.86 -15.34
C THR A 272 -2.66 20.07 -15.71
N THR A 273 -2.49 21.19 -15.02
CA THR A 273 -3.31 22.36 -15.30
C THR A 273 -3.11 22.95 -16.69
N ASP A 274 -4.21 23.41 -17.27
CA ASP A 274 -4.24 24.08 -18.57
C ASP A 274 -3.81 25.57 -18.49
N GLY A 275 -3.98 26.30 -19.59
CA GLY A 275 -3.62 27.73 -19.70
C GLY A 275 -4.42 28.68 -18.80
N ASP A 276 -5.56 28.23 -18.30
CA ASP A 276 -6.41 28.97 -17.37
C ASP A 276 -6.28 28.40 -15.93
N GLY A 277 -5.34 27.47 -15.72
CA GLY A 277 -5.08 26.84 -14.43
C GLY A 277 -6.09 25.75 -14.05
N ASN A 278 -6.96 25.31 -14.97
CA ASN A 278 -7.99 24.30 -14.66
C ASN A 278 -7.39 22.89 -14.63
N TYR A 279 -7.96 22.02 -13.80
CA TYR A 279 -7.68 20.59 -13.79
C TYR A 279 -8.96 19.75 -13.64
N PHE A 280 -8.91 18.50 -14.08
CA PHE A 280 -9.99 17.53 -14.03
C PHE A 280 -9.46 16.11 -13.76
N LEU A 281 -9.81 15.57 -12.60
CA LEU A 281 -9.54 14.19 -12.21
C LEU A 281 -10.86 13.41 -12.27
N ASP A 282 -10.96 12.47 -13.19
CA ASP A 282 -12.15 11.65 -13.37
C ASP A 282 -11.95 10.21 -12.90
N ASN A 283 -13.03 9.42 -12.99
CA ASN A 283 -13.02 8.00 -12.66
C ASN A 283 -12.54 7.71 -11.23
N LEU A 284 -12.78 8.65 -10.31
CA LEU A 284 -12.46 8.49 -8.90
C LEU A 284 -13.60 7.74 -8.20
N ILE A 285 -13.26 6.78 -7.36
CA ILE A 285 -14.25 6.01 -6.61
C ILE A 285 -14.70 6.85 -5.41
N PRO A 286 -15.96 6.76 -4.94
CA PRO A 286 -16.45 7.61 -3.86
C PRO A 286 -15.68 7.32 -2.57
N ALA A 287 -14.93 8.31 -2.08
CA ALA A 287 -14.08 8.24 -0.91
C ALA A 287 -13.58 9.64 -0.55
N ASP A 288 -12.97 9.78 0.62
CA ASP A 288 -12.20 10.96 0.97
C ASP A 288 -10.74 10.81 0.51
N TYR A 289 -10.29 11.73 -0.33
CA TYR A 289 -8.97 11.66 -0.96
C TYR A 289 -7.94 12.59 -0.32
N ARG A 290 -6.68 12.20 -0.46
CA ARG A 290 -5.52 13.06 -0.26
C ARG A 290 -4.98 13.52 -1.62
N ILE A 291 -4.99 14.83 -1.85
CA ILE A 291 -4.53 15.46 -3.08
C ILE A 291 -3.17 16.09 -2.86
N ASN A 292 -2.25 15.87 -3.79
CA ASN A 292 -0.97 16.54 -3.88
C ASN A 292 -0.93 17.44 -5.11
N CYS A 293 -0.52 18.69 -4.94
CA CYS A 293 -0.30 19.64 -6.02
C CYS A 293 1.15 20.12 -6.01
N SER A 294 1.82 19.96 -7.16
CA SER A 294 3.24 20.29 -7.33
C SER A 294 3.49 21.08 -8.61
N HIS A 295 4.41 22.04 -8.54
CA HIS A 295 4.84 22.83 -9.69
C HIS A 295 6.26 23.37 -9.45
N ALA A 296 7.08 23.44 -10.50
CA ALA A 296 8.39 24.04 -10.40
C ALA A 296 8.26 25.54 -10.05
N GLY A 297 8.95 26.00 -9.01
CA GLY A 297 8.85 27.39 -8.53
C GLY A 297 7.79 27.63 -7.44
N TYR A 298 6.96 26.63 -7.13
CA TYR A 298 5.96 26.70 -6.04
C TYR A 298 6.24 25.67 -4.95
N ARG A 299 5.79 25.98 -3.73
CA ARG A 299 5.84 25.04 -2.63
C ARG A 299 4.80 23.94 -2.85
N ASP A 300 5.23 22.69 -2.76
CA ASP A 300 4.34 21.53 -2.87
C ASP A 300 3.29 21.59 -1.74
N THR A 301 2.03 21.33 -2.09
CA THR A 301 0.89 21.44 -1.17
C THR A 301 0.12 20.12 -1.13
N PHE A 302 -0.38 19.77 0.05
CA PHE A 302 -1.14 18.55 0.27
C PHE A 302 -2.44 18.87 0.99
N PHE A 303 -3.52 18.26 0.55
CA PHE A 303 -4.86 18.44 1.09
C PHE A 303 -5.43 17.08 1.44
N VAL A 304 -6.17 16.99 2.55
CA VAL A 304 -6.73 15.73 3.07
C VAL A 304 -8.23 15.88 3.27
N GLY A 305 -8.97 14.80 3.08
CA GLY A 305 -10.42 14.80 3.29
C GLY A 305 -11.19 15.47 2.15
N ILE A 306 -10.72 15.33 0.91
CA ILE A 306 -11.45 15.84 -0.26
C ILE A 306 -12.47 14.79 -0.69
N PRO A 307 -13.79 15.02 -0.50
CA PRO A 307 -14.79 14.00 -0.75
C PRO A 307 -14.99 13.81 -2.25
N VAL A 308 -15.15 12.57 -2.67
CA VAL A 308 -15.70 12.20 -3.97
C VAL A 308 -16.98 11.43 -3.73
N ILE A 309 -18.03 11.85 -4.40
CA ILE A 309 -19.36 11.25 -4.32
C ILE A 309 -19.67 10.64 -5.69
N ALA A 310 -20.32 9.47 -5.69
CA ALA A 310 -20.72 8.79 -6.92
C ALA A 310 -21.56 9.69 -7.83
N GLY A 311 -21.18 9.79 -9.10
CA GLY A 311 -21.90 10.58 -10.10
C GLY A 311 -21.79 12.09 -9.94
N GLU A 312 -21.05 12.58 -8.95
CA GLU A 312 -20.85 14.01 -8.71
C GLU A 312 -19.43 14.46 -9.08
N THR A 313 -19.32 15.76 -9.39
CA THR A 313 -18.03 16.42 -9.57
C THR A 313 -17.79 17.35 -8.39
N THR A 314 -16.83 17.00 -7.54
CA THR A 314 -16.38 17.84 -6.43
C THR A 314 -15.56 19.00 -6.97
N LEU A 315 -15.96 20.23 -6.63
CA LEU A 315 -15.21 21.44 -6.97
C LEU A 315 -14.20 21.77 -5.86
N PHE A 316 -12.91 21.79 -6.18
CA PHE A 316 -11.84 22.06 -5.25
C PHE A 316 -10.78 22.99 -5.84
N HIS A 317 -10.71 24.23 -5.37
CA HIS A 317 -9.71 25.19 -5.84
C HIS A 317 -8.47 25.14 -4.96
N ILE A 318 -7.30 25.15 -5.60
CA ILE A 318 -6.00 25.07 -4.95
C ILE A 318 -5.32 26.44 -5.08
N ARG A 319 -4.79 26.95 -3.97
CA ARG A 319 -3.91 28.11 -3.97
C ARG A 319 -2.49 27.66 -3.66
N MET A 320 -1.59 27.80 -4.64
CA MET A 320 -0.16 27.57 -4.43
C MET A 320 0.50 28.87 -3.98
N VAL A 321 1.66 28.72 -3.35
CA VAL A 321 2.53 29.84 -2.96
C VAL A 321 3.90 29.59 -3.55
N HIS A 322 4.53 30.62 -4.09
CA HIS A 322 5.90 30.51 -4.62
C HIS A 322 6.86 29.94 -3.56
N ARG A 323 7.87 29.17 -3.99
CA ARG A 323 8.92 28.71 -3.07
C ARG A 323 9.67 29.92 -2.53
N CYS A 324 9.59 30.12 -1.22
CA CYS A 324 10.40 31.10 -0.51
C CYS A 324 11.74 30.45 -0.10
N GLU A 325 12.68 30.40 -1.04
CA GLU A 325 14.06 30.00 -0.79
C GLU A 325 14.98 31.18 -1.09
N TYR A 326 15.78 31.56 -0.09
CA TYR A 326 16.68 32.71 -0.23
C TYR A 326 17.92 32.57 0.66
N LEU A 327 18.99 33.27 0.27
CA LEU A 327 20.20 33.43 1.06
C LEU A 327 20.13 34.76 1.80
N LEU A 328 20.20 34.72 3.13
CA LEU A 328 20.12 35.93 3.94
C LEU A 328 21.34 36.84 3.65
N GLY A 329 21.12 38.12 3.39
CA GLY A 329 22.16 39.09 3.01
C GLY A 329 22.53 39.10 1.52
N ASP A 330 22.00 38.21 0.69
CA ASP A 330 22.13 38.24 -0.77
C ASP A 330 21.07 39.22 -1.33
N ILE A 331 21.47 40.48 -1.46
CA ILE A 331 20.58 41.57 -1.87
C ILE A 331 20.42 41.60 -3.39
N ASN A 332 21.45 41.18 -4.13
CA ASN A 332 21.44 41.24 -5.60
C ASN A 332 20.93 39.93 -6.26
N GLY A 333 20.75 38.86 -5.49
CA GLY A 333 20.22 37.56 -5.92
C GLY A 333 21.21 36.72 -6.72
N ASP A 334 22.52 36.96 -6.59
CA ASP A 334 23.55 36.21 -7.33
C ASP A 334 24.00 34.92 -6.64
N GLY A 335 23.46 34.64 -5.44
CA GLY A 335 23.77 33.47 -4.63
C GLY A 335 25.02 33.63 -3.76
N ILE A 336 25.63 34.82 -3.69
CA ILE A 336 26.87 35.10 -2.96
C ILE A 336 26.69 36.31 -2.05
N VAL A 337 26.80 36.11 -0.73
CA VAL A 337 26.77 37.21 0.25
C VAL A 337 28.14 37.88 0.35
N GLY A 338 28.27 39.12 -0.11
CA GLY A 338 29.53 39.86 -0.10
C GLY A 338 29.40 41.39 -0.19
N GLY A 339 30.54 42.06 -0.43
CA GLY A 339 30.56 43.53 -0.58
C GLY A 339 29.77 44.07 -1.79
N ALA A 340 29.46 43.20 -2.76
CA ALA A 340 28.62 43.52 -3.90
C ALA A 340 27.17 43.82 -3.46
N ASP A 341 26.62 43.05 -2.52
CA ASP A 341 25.28 43.26 -1.95
C ASP A 341 25.13 44.61 -1.27
N VAL A 342 26.14 44.99 -0.48
CA VAL A 342 26.20 46.31 0.18
C VAL A 342 26.15 47.41 -0.88
N THR A 343 26.96 47.28 -1.93
CA THR A 343 27.02 48.26 -3.02
C THR A 343 25.70 48.34 -3.77
N PHE A 344 25.09 47.18 -4.06
CA PHE A 344 23.80 47.08 -4.72
C PHE A 344 22.70 47.75 -3.90
N GLY A 345 22.56 47.39 -2.63
CA GLY A 345 21.56 47.94 -1.71
C GLY A 345 21.72 49.45 -1.50
N VAL A 346 22.96 49.95 -1.36
CA VAL A 346 23.22 51.40 -1.28
C VAL A 346 22.77 52.13 -2.54
N ARG A 347 23.02 51.57 -3.73
CA ARG A 347 22.61 52.18 -5.01
C ARG A 347 21.10 52.20 -5.16
N TYR A 348 20.42 51.12 -4.77
CA TYR A 348 18.97 51.03 -4.72
C TYR A 348 18.36 52.13 -3.84
N PHE A 349 18.80 52.25 -2.57
CA PHE A 349 18.29 53.29 -1.67
C PHE A 349 18.60 54.73 -2.12
N LYS A 350 19.65 54.93 -2.94
CA LYS A 350 19.97 56.22 -3.57
C LYS A 350 19.17 56.49 -4.86
N GLY A 351 18.31 55.57 -5.30
CA GLY A 351 17.53 55.69 -6.54
C GLY A 351 18.36 55.57 -7.83
N SER A 352 19.57 55.00 -7.75
CA SER A 352 20.54 54.90 -8.86
C SER A 352 20.91 53.45 -9.22
N GLY A 353 20.27 52.48 -8.55
CA GLY A 353 20.46 51.04 -8.75
C GLY A 353 19.14 50.37 -9.14
N SER A 354 19.24 49.14 -9.64
CA SER A 354 18.09 48.29 -9.92
C SER A 354 17.34 47.94 -8.63
N VAL A 355 16.07 47.57 -8.78
CA VAL A 355 15.25 47.00 -7.70
C VAL A 355 15.81 45.63 -7.32
N PRO A 356 16.01 45.30 -6.02
CA PRO A 356 16.40 43.96 -5.61
C PRO A 356 15.41 42.90 -6.12
N PRO A 357 15.87 41.70 -6.49
CA PRO A 357 14.98 40.62 -6.89
C PRO A 357 14.14 40.14 -5.69
N ASP A 358 12.88 39.79 -5.96
CA ASP A 358 12.01 39.20 -4.95
C ASP A 358 12.43 37.74 -4.70
N SER A 359 13.02 37.47 -3.52
CA SER A 359 13.39 36.11 -3.11
C SER A 359 12.24 35.38 -2.40
N CYS A 360 11.31 36.14 -1.81
CA CYS A 360 10.07 35.66 -1.21
C CYS A 360 9.04 36.79 -1.30
N PHE A 361 7.85 36.50 -1.85
CA PHE A 361 6.80 37.51 -1.91
C PHE A 361 6.05 37.61 -0.57
N ALA A 362 5.94 38.82 -0.02
CA ALA A 362 5.36 39.07 1.30
C ALA A 362 4.50 40.34 1.33
N ASP A 363 3.31 40.31 0.74
CA ASP A 363 2.34 41.43 0.78
C ASP A 363 1.66 41.60 2.16
N SER A 364 1.93 40.72 3.13
CA SER A 364 1.30 40.75 4.46
C SER A 364 1.55 42.01 5.30
N LEU A 365 2.40 42.94 4.85
CA LEU A 365 2.81 44.14 5.58
C LEU A 365 2.55 45.46 4.82
N ASN A 366 1.77 45.48 3.73
CA ASN A 366 1.49 46.70 2.94
C ASN A 366 2.78 47.40 2.42
N GLY A 367 3.83 46.64 2.08
CA GLY A 367 5.08 47.16 1.51
C GLY A 367 5.96 46.07 0.90
N PHE A 368 6.82 46.45 -0.04
CA PHE A 368 7.80 45.53 -0.64
C PHE A 368 8.87 45.15 0.39
N LEU A 369 8.83 43.91 0.87
CA LEU A 369 9.87 43.31 1.70
C LEU A 369 10.80 42.46 0.82
N TYR A 370 12.02 42.93 0.59
CA TYR A 370 13.07 42.13 -0.05
C TYR A 370 13.72 41.24 1.00
N VAL A 371 13.18 40.02 1.14
CA VAL A 371 13.50 39.11 2.25
C VAL A 371 14.98 38.72 2.30
N GLY A 372 15.67 38.63 1.16
CA GLY A 372 17.13 38.45 1.11
C GLY A 372 17.91 39.63 1.70
N GLY A 373 17.34 40.83 1.68
CA GLY A 373 17.99 42.04 2.19
C GLY A 373 17.66 42.41 3.64
N ASP A 374 16.57 41.91 4.23
CA ASP A 374 16.29 42.13 5.66
C ASP A 374 17.20 41.23 6.51
N VAL A 375 18.21 41.84 7.11
CA VAL A 375 19.22 41.15 7.91
C VAL A 375 19.24 41.61 9.36
N ASN A 376 18.26 42.43 9.76
CA ASN A 376 18.14 42.93 11.12
C ASN A 376 16.94 42.32 11.88
N GLY A 377 16.03 41.64 11.17
CA GLY A 377 14.95 40.84 11.74
C GLY A 377 13.69 41.63 12.08
N ASN A 378 13.61 42.90 11.67
CA ASN A 378 12.43 43.74 11.84
C ASN A 378 11.36 43.52 10.75
N CYS A 379 11.62 42.64 9.77
CA CYS A 379 10.72 42.36 8.64
C CYS A 379 10.46 43.59 7.77
N GLU A 380 11.48 44.45 7.60
CA GLU A 380 11.47 45.60 6.70
C GLU A 380 12.85 45.77 6.04
N PHE A 381 12.92 46.02 4.72
CA PHE A 381 14.19 46.33 4.06
C PHE A 381 14.45 47.85 4.02
N ARG A 382 15.38 48.32 4.86
CA ARG A 382 15.74 49.75 4.97
C ARG A 382 17.26 49.96 5.04
N GLY A 383 17.70 51.22 5.11
CA GLY A 383 19.12 51.55 5.27
C GLY A 383 19.78 50.97 6.54
N SER A 384 18.99 50.60 7.56
CA SER A 384 19.46 49.88 8.75
C SER A 384 20.01 48.49 8.41
N ASP A 385 19.44 47.80 7.42
CA ASP A 385 19.89 46.50 6.95
C ASP A 385 21.26 46.57 6.31
N ILE A 386 21.50 47.62 5.51
CA ILE A 386 22.82 47.89 4.94
C ILE A 386 23.85 48.08 6.05
N THR A 387 23.49 48.82 7.10
CA THR A 387 24.38 49.07 8.25
C THR A 387 24.68 47.76 8.98
N LYS A 388 23.67 46.90 9.17
CA LYS A 388 23.78 45.61 9.82
C LYS A 388 24.61 44.61 8.99
N LEU A 389 24.43 44.58 7.67
CA LEU A 389 25.20 43.75 6.74
C LEU A 389 26.68 44.15 6.74
N VAL A 390 26.98 45.46 6.74
CA VAL A 390 28.36 45.95 6.88
C VAL A 390 28.96 45.60 8.24
N ALA A 391 28.18 45.67 9.32
CA ALA A 391 28.64 45.28 10.65
C ALA A 391 28.94 43.78 10.74
N PHE A 392 28.17 42.94 10.06
CA PHE A 392 28.42 41.51 9.93
C PHE A 392 29.74 41.20 9.22
N PHE A 393 30.02 41.84 8.08
CA PHE A 393 31.31 41.68 7.39
C PHE A 393 32.52 42.20 8.18
N LYS A 394 32.30 42.95 9.26
CA LYS A 394 33.34 43.45 10.17
C LYS A 394 33.36 42.73 11.53
N ASP A 395 32.65 41.60 11.64
CA ASP A 395 32.55 40.80 12.87
C ASP A 395 31.91 41.51 14.08
N PHE A 396 31.14 42.57 13.85
CA PHE A 396 30.46 43.33 14.92
C PHE A 396 29.00 42.91 15.13
N ALA A 397 28.43 42.10 14.24
CA ALA A 397 27.03 41.68 14.30
C ALA A 397 26.79 40.33 13.64
N GLU A 398 25.74 39.63 14.04
CA GLU A 398 25.18 38.49 13.30
C GLU A 398 23.97 38.93 12.48
N LEU A 399 23.74 38.30 11.32
CA LEU A 399 22.54 38.54 10.53
C LEU A 399 21.35 37.85 11.17
N ILE A 400 20.21 38.54 11.19
CA ILE A 400 18.96 38.06 11.77
C ILE A 400 17.92 38.12 10.66
N ASN A 401 17.32 36.99 10.31
CA ASN A 401 16.25 36.96 9.33
C ASN A 401 14.93 37.44 9.92
N CYS A 402 14.01 37.89 9.06
CA CYS A 402 12.62 38.07 9.44
C CYS A 402 12.05 36.75 9.98
N ARG A 403 11.41 36.80 11.15
CA ARG A 403 10.85 35.61 11.83
C ARG A 403 9.81 34.83 11.01
N PHE A 404 9.22 35.46 10.00
CA PHE A 404 8.18 34.86 9.15
C PHE A 404 8.75 34.12 7.93
N PHE A 405 10.01 34.40 7.57
CA PHE A 405 10.67 33.84 6.40
C PHE A 405 12.08 33.40 6.81
N PRO A 406 12.28 32.14 7.22
CA PRO A 406 13.62 31.64 7.50
C PRO A 406 14.42 31.40 6.21
N PRO A 407 15.73 31.71 6.17
CA PRO A 407 16.57 31.43 5.01
C PRO A 407 16.76 29.93 4.81
N SER A 408 16.96 29.52 3.56
CA SER A 408 17.13 28.10 3.20
C SER A 408 18.54 27.58 3.48
N ARG A 409 19.50 28.47 3.76
CA ARG A 409 20.89 28.12 4.10
C ARG A 409 21.39 28.94 5.29
N LEU A 410 22.06 28.25 6.22
CA LEU A 410 22.92 28.90 7.22
C LEU A 410 24.15 29.46 6.49
N ILE A 411 24.29 30.78 6.48
CA ILE A 411 25.47 31.44 5.91
C ILE A 411 26.66 31.05 6.77
N LYS A 412 27.65 30.41 6.16
CA LYS A 412 28.98 30.30 6.76
C LYS A 412 29.77 31.54 6.38
N ARG A 413 30.51 32.11 7.34
CA ARG A 413 31.53 33.11 7.07
C ARG A 413 32.47 32.54 6.01
N ILE A 414 32.59 33.25 4.89
CA ILE A 414 33.66 32.96 3.93
C ILE A 414 34.83 33.81 4.43
N ASP A 415 35.85 33.13 4.96
CA ASP A 415 37.09 33.73 5.46
C ASP A 415 37.90 34.39 4.33
#